data_AF-A0A4Q3ZAV0-F1
#
_entry.id   AF-A0A4Q3ZAV0-F1
#
_cell.length_a   1.000
_cell.length_b   1.000
_cell.length_c   1.000
_cell.angle_alpha   90.00
_cell.angle_beta   90.00
_cell.angle_gamma   90.00
#
_symmetry.space_group_name_H-M   'P 1'
#
loop_
_entity.id
_entity.type
_entity.pdbx_description
1 polymer ?
#
loop_
_entity_poly.entity_id
_entity_poly.type
_entity_poly.pdbx_seq_one_letter_code
_entity_poly.pdbx_strand_id
1 'polypeptide(L)'
;MQCLLPVDATARAMHPREARHSGRRSGLIGSFVGVGWPHPSRRERPMADILNFLVESAFRNAEAAGAFDDLPGAGKPLPPVDQQDDATLGRILREARAEPPAVTFLKRISESQKRLADLKDPAERTAEMRRLADLQTRLAIEKEAFRRHG
;
A
#
# COMPACT_ATOMS: atom_id res chain seq x y z
N MET A 1 -43.24 -15.43 -48.34
CA MET A 1 -43.30 -16.90 -48.18
C MET A 1 -43.12 -17.19 -46.70
N GLN A 2 -44.22 -17.46 -45.98
CA GLN A 2 -44.67 -18.83 -45.61
C GLN A 2 -43.73 -19.39 -44.50
N CYS A 3 -44.11 -19.84 -43.31
CA CYS A 3 -45.39 -20.03 -42.63
C CYS A 3 -45.08 -20.72 -41.28
N LEU A 4 -45.98 -20.54 -40.30
CA LEU A 4 -46.53 -21.60 -39.43
C LEU A 4 -45.61 -22.38 -38.46
N LEU A 5 -45.74 -22.07 -37.16
CA LEU A 5 -45.93 -23.11 -36.11
C LEU A 5 -47.18 -23.95 -36.48
N PRO A 6 -47.38 -25.23 -36.06
CA PRO A 6 -47.72 -25.55 -34.64
C PRO A 6 -47.58 -27.03 -34.15
N VAL A 7 -47.95 -27.24 -32.86
CA VAL A 7 -48.61 -28.43 -32.20
C VAL A 7 -48.01 -29.84 -32.35
N ASP A 8 -48.09 -30.82 -31.43
CA ASP A 8 -48.60 -31.05 -30.08
C ASP A 8 -48.06 -32.45 -29.70
N ALA A 9 -47.77 -32.74 -28.42
CA ALA A 9 -47.87 -34.11 -27.89
C ALA A 9 -47.89 -34.12 -26.36
N THR A 10 -49.09 -33.96 -25.83
CA THR A 10 -49.52 -34.32 -24.47
C THR A 10 -49.50 -35.85 -24.24
N ALA A 11 -49.02 -36.30 -23.07
CA ALA A 11 -49.56 -37.38 -22.19
C ALA A 11 -48.40 -38.00 -21.36
N ARG A 12 -48.29 -37.82 -20.03
CA ARG A 12 -49.12 -38.28 -18.89
C ARG A 12 -48.88 -39.76 -18.48
N ALA A 13 -48.16 -39.94 -17.37
CA ALA A 13 -48.34 -40.96 -16.31
C ALA A 13 -47.41 -40.55 -15.12
N MET A 14 -47.85 -40.02 -13.97
CA MET A 14 -48.64 -40.57 -12.85
C MET A 14 -47.84 -41.51 -11.90
N HIS A 15 -47.17 -40.89 -10.89
CA HIS A 15 -46.91 -41.21 -9.44
C HIS A 15 -46.90 -42.67 -8.87
N PRO A 16 -46.48 -42.94 -7.59
CA PRO A 16 -45.70 -42.20 -6.55
C PRO A 16 -44.53 -43.10 -5.98
N ARG A 17 -43.67 -42.78 -4.98
CA ARG A 17 -43.91 -42.58 -3.53
C ARG A 17 -42.55 -42.52 -2.79
N GLU A 18 -42.45 -41.67 -1.75
CA GLU A 18 -41.57 -41.77 -0.55
C GLU A 18 -40.03 -41.68 -0.74
N ALA A 19 -39.21 -41.08 0.13
CA ALA A 19 -39.36 -40.73 1.53
C ALA A 19 -38.53 -39.48 1.92
N ARG A 20 -39.04 -38.83 2.96
CA ARG A 20 -38.47 -37.75 3.75
C ARG A 20 -37.10 -38.13 4.33
N HIS A 21 -36.14 -37.21 4.30
CA HIS A 21 -35.32 -36.95 5.48
C HIS A 21 -35.14 -35.45 5.71
N SER A 22 -35.64 -35.05 6.87
CA SER A 22 -35.66 -33.75 7.49
C SER A 22 -34.26 -33.32 7.93
N GLY A 23 -33.64 -32.42 7.18
CA GLY A 23 -32.48 -31.63 7.61
C GLY A 23 -32.90 -30.20 7.89
N ARG A 24 -33.14 -29.91 9.16
CA ARG A 24 -33.60 -28.64 9.73
C ARG A 24 -32.69 -27.48 9.28
N ARG A 25 -33.20 -26.60 8.40
CA ARG A 25 -32.60 -25.28 8.14
C ARG A 25 -33.12 -24.31 9.21
N SER A 26 -32.25 -23.86 10.10
CA SER A 26 -32.48 -22.61 10.84
C SER A 26 -31.14 -22.01 11.22
N GLY A 27 -30.83 -20.87 10.63
CA GLY A 27 -29.58 -20.15 10.83
C GLY A 27 -29.30 -19.21 9.67
N LEU A 28 -30.27 -18.35 9.36
CA LEU A 28 -30.07 -17.18 8.52
C LEU A 28 -29.07 -16.25 9.23
N ILE A 29 -27.88 -16.08 8.66
CA ILE A 29 -27.16 -14.81 8.56
C ILE A 29 -26.19 -14.93 7.39
N GLY A 30 -26.61 -14.41 6.24
CA GLY A 30 -25.69 -14.07 5.17
C GLY A 30 -24.90 -12.82 5.56
N SER A 31 -23.61 -12.80 5.23
CA SER A 31 -22.64 -11.69 5.20
C SER A 31 -21.27 -12.32 5.50
N PHE A 32 -20.17 -12.07 4.83
CA PHE A 32 -19.73 -10.96 3.99
C PHE A 32 -18.51 -11.52 3.23
N VAL A 33 -18.50 -11.50 1.90
CA VAL A 33 -17.28 -11.83 1.13
C VAL A 33 -16.38 -10.61 1.18
N GLY A 34 -15.67 -10.43 2.29
CA GLY A 34 -14.54 -9.52 2.41
C GLY A 34 -13.27 -10.34 2.26
N VAL A 35 -12.37 -9.89 1.37
CA VAL A 35 -11.03 -10.45 1.19
C VAL A 35 -10.27 -10.30 2.50
N GLY A 36 -10.45 -11.28 3.39
CA GLY A 36 -9.69 -11.40 4.62
C GLY A 36 -8.27 -11.77 4.24
N TRP A 37 -7.32 -10.88 4.52
CA TRP A 37 -5.92 -11.27 4.55
C TRP A 37 -5.81 -12.56 5.37
N PRO A 38 -5.12 -13.59 4.87
CA PRO A 38 -4.89 -14.80 5.64
C PRO A 38 -4.03 -14.39 6.84
N HIS A 39 -4.68 -14.17 7.97
CA HIS A 39 -4.04 -14.01 9.24
C HIS A 39 -3.58 -15.41 9.63
N PRO A 40 -2.26 -15.67 9.72
CA PRO A 40 -1.81 -16.93 10.27
C PRO A 40 -2.44 -17.10 11.65
N SER A 41 -2.95 -18.30 11.93
CA SER A 41 -3.59 -18.63 13.19
C SER A 41 -2.75 -18.11 14.36
N ARG A 42 -3.43 -17.46 15.30
CA ARG A 42 -2.91 -16.69 16.45
C ARG A 42 -2.15 -17.53 17.48
N ARG A 43 -1.43 -18.59 17.09
CA ARG A 43 -0.83 -19.53 18.02
C ARG A 43 0.67 -19.71 17.97
N GLU A 44 1.42 -19.22 16.98
CA GLU A 44 2.87 -19.51 16.94
C GLU A 44 3.71 -18.37 16.36
N ARG A 45 3.99 -17.32 17.17
CA ARG A 45 5.11 -16.40 16.96
C ARG A 45 5.88 -16.15 18.27
N PRO A 46 6.49 -17.19 18.87
CA PRO A 46 7.12 -17.07 20.17
C PRO A 46 8.16 -15.93 20.23
N MET A 47 8.88 -15.69 19.14
CA MET A 47 9.89 -14.62 19.08
C MET A 47 9.28 -13.21 18.98
N ALA A 48 8.16 -13.04 18.27
CA ALA A 48 7.48 -11.74 18.20
C ALA A 48 6.85 -11.39 19.55
N ASP A 49 6.34 -12.39 20.26
CA ASP A 49 5.73 -12.24 21.58
C ASP A 49 6.78 -11.88 22.65
N ILE A 50 7.98 -12.49 22.59
CA ILE A 50 9.10 -12.13 23.47
C ILE A 50 9.58 -10.70 23.20
N LEU A 51 9.78 -10.32 21.94
CA LEU A 51 10.17 -8.94 21.61
C LEU A 51 9.13 -7.94 22.10
N ASN A 52 7.85 -8.24 21.91
CA ASN A 52 6.77 -7.37 22.38
C ASN A 52 6.77 -7.26 23.91
N PHE A 53 7.01 -8.35 24.64
CA PHE A 53 7.14 -8.35 26.10
C PHE A 53 8.34 -7.51 26.57
N LEU A 54 9.50 -7.66 25.92
CA LEU A 54 10.69 -6.87 26.24
C LEU A 54 10.47 -5.37 26.00
N VAL A 55 9.81 -5.01 24.90
CA VAL A 55 9.44 -3.62 24.59
C VAL A 55 8.48 -3.07 25.63
N GLU A 56 7.42 -3.80 25.97
CA GLU A 56 6.42 -3.41 26.98
C GLU A 56 7.05 -3.23 28.37
N SER A 57 7.92 -4.16 28.78
CA SER A 57 8.63 -4.05 30.06
C SER A 57 9.58 -2.85 30.08
N ALA A 58 10.27 -2.54 28.98
CA ALA A 58 11.11 -1.36 28.86
C ALA A 58 10.31 -0.06 28.99
N PHE A 59 9.13 0.01 28.36
CA PHE A 59 8.21 1.15 28.51
C PHE A 59 7.79 1.35 29.96
N ARG A 60 7.32 0.29 30.64
CA ARG A 60 6.89 0.37 32.05
C ARG A 60 8.00 0.81 32.99
N ASN A 61 9.22 0.31 32.77
CA ASN A 61 10.38 0.71 33.58
C ASN A 61 10.72 2.19 33.34
N ALA A 62 10.62 2.66 32.10
CA ALA A 62 10.83 4.07 31.76
C ALA A 62 9.75 4.98 32.38
N GLU A 63 8.47 4.57 32.37
CA GLU A 63 7.38 5.29 33.04
C GLU A 63 7.61 5.36 34.55
N ALA A 64 7.93 4.23 35.19
CA ALA A 64 8.20 4.19 36.63
C ALA A 64 9.42 5.03 37.04
N ALA A 65 10.39 5.18 36.13
CA ALA A 65 11.55 6.04 36.31
C ALA A 65 11.27 7.52 35.99
N GLY A 66 10.05 7.89 35.58
CA GLY A 66 9.69 9.26 35.21
C GLY A 66 10.38 9.74 33.91
N ALA A 67 10.85 8.83 33.06
CA ALA A 67 11.63 9.16 31.87
C ALA A 67 10.83 9.97 30.82
N PHE A 68 9.50 10.04 30.95
CA PHE A 68 8.61 10.80 30.07
C PHE A 68 8.22 12.19 30.63
N ASP A 69 8.55 12.48 31.90
CA ASP A 69 8.09 13.70 32.57
C ASP A 69 8.86 14.96 32.13
N ASP A 70 10.16 14.84 31.79
CA ASP A 70 11.01 15.95 31.36
C ASP A 70 11.70 15.66 30.02
N LEU A 71 10.89 15.31 29.02
CA LEU A 71 11.41 15.08 27.68
C LEU A 71 12.00 16.37 27.09
N PRO A 72 13.17 16.30 26.43
CA PRO A 72 13.80 17.47 25.84
C PRO A 72 12.88 18.08 24.77
N GLY A 73 12.38 19.30 25.05
CA GLY A 73 11.47 20.00 24.15
C GLY A 73 9.98 19.81 24.47
N ALA A 74 9.61 19.12 25.56
CA ALA A 74 8.24 19.01 26.02
C ALA A 74 7.60 20.40 26.19
N GLY A 75 6.43 20.60 25.57
CA GLY A 75 5.68 21.86 25.63
C GLY A 75 6.32 23.07 24.93
N LYS A 76 7.54 22.94 24.40
CA LYS A 76 8.21 24.03 23.67
C LYS A 76 7.69 24.07 22.23
N PRO A 77 7.41 25.28 21.69
CA PRO A 77 7.05 25.39 20.28
C PRO A 77 8.19 24.89 19.40
N LEU A 78 7.83 24.32 18.27
CA LEU A 78 8.81 23.89 17.28
C LEU A 78 9.60 25.11 16.76
N PRO A 79 10.89 24.95 16.43
CA PRO A 79 11.67 26.02 15.85
C PRO A 79 11.00 26.52 14.55
N PRO A 80 11.04 27.84 14.29
CA PRO A 80 10.41 28.41 13.11
C PRO A 80 11.07 27.89 11.83
N VAL A 81 10.25 27.62 10.82
CA VAL A 81 10.69 27.20 9.48
C VAL A 81 10.18 28.25 8.48
N ASP A 82 11.04 28.67 7.55
CA ASP A 82 10.75 29.74 6.57
C ASP A 82 9.53 29.46 5.68
N GLN A 83 9.19 28.19 5.46
CA GLN A 83 8.01 27.76 4.69
C GLN A 83 7.13 26.87 5.56
N GLN A 84 6.21 27.48 6.31
CA GLN A 84 5.36 26.77 7.27
C GLN A 84 4.46 25.71 6.61
N ASP A 85 4.01 25.95 5.38
CA ASP A 85 3.03 25.09 4.70
C ASP A 85 3.59 23.70 4.34
N ASP A 86 4.87 23.62 3.97
CA ASP A 86 5.58 22.37 3.65
C ASP A 86 6.50 21.88 4.79
N ALA A 87 6.57 22.62 5.90
CA ALA A 87 7.54 22.40 6.97
C ALA A 87 7.41 21.02 7.62
N THR A 88 6.20 20.51 7.79
CA THR A 88 5.96 19.26 8.54
C THR A 88 6.50 18.04 7.79
N LEU A 89 6.15 17.88 6.52
CA LEU A 89 6.61 16.75 5.72
C LEU A 89 8.12 16.83 5.48
N GLY A 90 8.63 18.02 5.14
CA GLY A 90 10.07 18.23 4.96
C GLY A 90 10.89 17.94 6.22
N ARG A 91 10.33 18.24 7.40
CA ARG A 91 10.96 17.95 8.69
C ARG A 91 10.97 16.45 9.00
N ILE A 92 9.84 15.76 8.84
CA ILE A 92 9.75 14.30 9.05
C ILE A 92 10.77 13.58 8.17
N LEU A 93 10.82 13.93 6.89
CA LEU A 93 11.78 13.34 5.94
C LEU A 93 13.23 13.61 6.37
N ARG A 94 13.54 14.83 6.82
CA ARG A 94 14.89 15.20 7.28
C ARG A 94 15.30 14.47 8.56
N GLU A 95 14.41 14.39 9.55
CA GLU A 95 14.65 13.69 10.82
C GLU A 95 14.80 12.19 10.59
N ALA A 96 13.99 11.60 9.71
CA ALA A 96 14.11 10.21 9.30
C ALA A 96 15.31 9.92 8.38
N ARG A 97 16.05 10.95 7.94
CA ARG A 97 17.09 10.86 6.90
C ARG A 97 16.60 10.17 5.62
N ALA A 98 15.33 10.39 5.27
CA ALA A 98 14.66 9.80 4.14
C ALA A 98 14.57 10.80 2.97
N GLU A 99 14.81 10.32 1.75
CA GLU A 99 14.62 11.11 0.53
C GLU A 99 13.53 10.45 -0.34
N PRO A 100 12.50 11.19 -0.78
CA PRO A 100 11.50 10.63 -1.67
C PRO A 100 12.12 10.13 -2.98
N PRO A 101 11.67 8.99 -3.53
CA PRO A 101 12.23 8.43 -4.77
C PRO A 101 12.17 9.42 -5.95
N ALA A 102 11.12 10.24 -6.03
CA ALA A 102 10.98 11.28 -7.05
C ALA A 102 12.13 12.30 -7.03
N VAL A 103 12.60 12.71 -5.84
CA VAL A 103 13.71 13.67 -5.70
C VAL A 103 15.03 13.03 -6.17
N THR A 104 15.22 11.74 -5.91
CA THR A 104 16.39 11.00 -6.40
C THR A 104 16.44 10.98 -7.93
N PHE A 105 15.30 10.76 -8.61
CA PHE A 105 15.26 10.81 -10.08
C PHE A 105 15.51 12.23 -10.62
N LEU A 106 14.98 13.26 -9.97
CA LEU A 106 15.23 14.65 -10.35
C LEU A 106 16.72 15.01 -10.29
N LYS A 107 17.43 14.60 -9.23
CA LYS A 107 18.88 14.79 -9.12
C LYS A 107 19.63 14.12 -10.28
N ARG A 108 19.31 12.85 -10.57
CA ARG A 108 19.93 12.09 -11.66
C ARG A 108 19.65 12.70 -13.04
N ILE A 109 18.47 13.24 -13.25
CA ILE A 109 18.10 13.98 -14.48
C ILE A 109 18.97 15.22 -14.62
N SER A 110 19.11 16.03 -13.55
CA SER A 110 19.96 17.22 -13.56
C SER A 110 21.42 16.87 -13.87
N GLU A 111 21.96 15.81 -13.26
CA GLU A 111 23.31 15.33 -13.56
C GLU A 111 23.46 14.85 -15.00
N SER A 112 22.47 14.13 -15.54
CA SER A 112 22.48 13.65 -16.92
C SER A 112 22.42 14.80 -17.93
N GLN A 113 21.63 15.83 -17.65
CA GLN A 113 21.58 17.05 -18.46
C GLN A 113 22.92 17.79 -18.45
N LYS A 114 23.60 17.87 -17.30
CA LYS A 114 24.95 18.45 -17.21
C LYS A 114 25.95 17.65 -18.05
N ARG A 115 25.98 16.32 -17.91
CA ARG A 115 26.85 15.46 -18.74
C ARG A 115 26.59 15.63 -20.23
N LEU A 116 25.32 15.74 -20.63
CA LEU A 116 24.95 15.93 -22.02
C LEU A 116 25.47 17.26 -22.61
N ALA A 117 25.65 18.29 -21.78
CA ALA A 117 26.23 19.57 -22.20
C ALA A 117 27.74 19.47 -22.47
N ASP A 118 28.44 18.59 -21.76
CA ASP A 118 29.90 18.42 -21.86
C ASP A 118 30.31 17.41 -22.95
N LEU A 119 29.42 16.48 -23.31
CA LEU A 119 29.68 15.42 -24.30
C LEU A 119 29.75 15.96 -25.73
N LYS A 120 30.85 15.65 -26.42
CA LYS A 120 31.09 16.02 -27.84
C LYS A 120 30.99 14.85 -28.81
N ASP A 121 31.16 13.62 -28.33
CA ASP A 121 31.06 12.43 -29.16
C ASP A 121 29.57 12.11 -29.46
N PRO A 122 29.18 11.93 -30.74
CA PRO A 122 27.79 11.66 -31.12
C PRO A 122 27.25 10.33 -30.59
N ALA A 123 28.08 9.30 -30.44
CA ALA A 123 27.61 8.00 -29.94
C ALA A 123 27.33 8.07 -28.43
N GLU A 124 28.25 8.64 -27.66
CA GLU A 124 28.07 8.88 -26.21
C GLU A 124 26.90 9.82 -25.92
N ARG A 125 26.73 10.87 -26.73
CA ARG A 125 25.59 11.80 -26.60
C ARG A 125 24.25 11.10 -26.81
N THR A 126 24.17 10.19 -27.78
CA THR A 126 22.96 9.40 -28.04
C THR A 126 22.66 8.44 -26.88
N ALA A 127 23.69 7.81 -26.32
CA ALA A 127 23.54 6.93 -25.16
C ALA A 127 23.06 7.70 -23.92
N GLU A 128 23.61 8.88 -23.65
CA GLU A 128 23.20 9.71 -22.52
C GLU A 128 21.78 10.28 -22.72
N MET A 129 21.38 10.61 -23.96
CA MET A 129 19.99 10.98 -24.28
C MET A 129 19.00 9.84 -23.97
N ARG A 130 19.36 8.60 -24.30
CA ARG A 130 18.53 7.42 -23.98
C ARG A 130 18.39 7.27 -22.46
N ARG A 131 19.49 7.42 -21.72
CA ARG A 131 19.48 7.39 -20.26
C ARG A 131 18.60 8.48 -19.65
N LEU A 132 18.65 9.70 -20.20
CA LEU A 132 17.81 10.81 -19.77
C LEU A 132 16.31 10.50 -19.97
N ALA A 133 15.94 9.92 -21.13
CA ALA A 133 14.57 9.52 -21.42
C ALA A 133 14.06 8.42 -20.46
N ASP A 134 14.91 7.44 -20.14
CA ASP A 134 14.58 6.39 -19.16
C ASP A 134 14.35 6.98 -17.75
N LEU A 135 15.20 7.90 -17.32
CA LEU A 135 15.06 8.59 -16.04
C LEU A 135 13.77 9.43 -15.96
N GLN A 136 13.43 10.13 -17.04
CA GLN A 136 12.18 10.90 -17.13
C GLN A 136 10.95 10.00 -17.08
N THR A 137 10.99 8.85 -17.76
CA THR A 137 9.90 7.87 -17.73
C THR A 137 9.68 7.33 -16.31
N ARG A 138 10.76 6.98 -15.60
CA ARG A 138 10.67 6.53 -14.20
C ARG A 138 10.13 7.59 -13.26
N LEU A 139 10.55 8.84 -13.43
CA LEU A 139 10.01 9.97 -12.67
C LEU A 139 8.49 10.12 -12.89
N ALA A 140 8.01 9.95 -14.13
CA ALA A 140 6.60 10.04 -14.45
C ALA A 140 5.77 8.94 -13.75
N ILE A 141 6.29 7.70 -13.74
CA ILE A 141 5.66 6.57 -13.02
C ILE A 141 5.59 6.87 -11.52
N GLU A 142 6.68 7.36 -10.93
CA GLU A 142 6.73 7.69 -9.51
C GLU A 142 5.74 8.80 -9.14
N LYS A 143 5.66 9.85 -9.97
CA LYS A 143 4.69 10.92 -9.81
C LYS A 143 3.25 10.45 -9.94
N GLU A 144 2.98 9.49 -10.82
CA GLU A 144 1.66 8.87 -10.93
C GLU A 144 1.32 8.02 -9.70
N ALA A 145 2.28 7.21 -9.21
CA ALA A 145 2.11 6.42 -7.99
C ALA A 145 1.83 7.32 -6.78
N PHE A 146 2.57 8.41 -6.64
CA PHE A 146 2.34 9.40 -5.58
C PHE A 146 0.96 10.04 -5.69
N ARG A 147 0.48 10.38 -6.90
CA ARG A 147 -0.87 10.92 -7.09
C ARG A 147 -1.99 9.92 -6.77
N ARG A 148 -1.72 8.62 -6.90
CA ARG A 148 -2.71 7.56 -6.64
C ARG A 148 -2.78 7.15 -5.17
N HIS A 149 -1.67 7.23 -4.45
CA HIS A 149 -1.50 6.63 -3.13
C HIS A 149 -0.99 7.59 -2.04
N GLY A 150 -0.56 8.80 -2.40
CA GLY A 150 -0.23 9.88 -1.47
C GLY A 150 -1.45 10.73 -1.17
#